data_AF-A0A674AHZ6-F1
#
_entry.id   AF-A0A674AHZ6-F1
#
_cell.length_a   1.000
_cell.length_b   1.000
_cell.length_c   1.000
_cell.angle_alpha   90.00
_cell.angle_beta   90.00
_cell.angle_gamma   90.00
#
_symmetry.space_group_name_H-M   'P 1'
#
loop_
_entity.id
_entity.type
_entity.pdbx_description
1 polymer ?
#
loop_
_entity_poly.entity_id
_entity_poly.type
_entity_poly.pdbx_seq_one_letter_code
_entity_poly.pdbx_strand_id
1 'polypeptide(L)' 'MSSPFRVEDMSFKQGQEMTLTGKTKSGASSFSINVGHDSDNYALHFNPRFSHGHIVCNSLSGGKLHLLYK' A
#
# COMPACT_ATOMS: atom_id res chain seq x y z
N MET A 1 -17.54 -7.03 -0.98
CA MET A 1 -16.32 -6.34 -1.44
C MET A 1 -15.48 -7.33 -2.23
N SER A 2 -14.78 -6.92 -3.29
CA SER A 2 -13.82 -7.81 -3.96
C SER A 2 -12.65 -8.09 -3.03
N SER A 3 -12.15 -9.32 -3.00
CA SER A 3 -10.89 -9.64 -2.32
C SER A 3 -9.76 -8.77 -2.90
N PRO A 4 -8.83 -8.29 -2.06
CA PRO A 4 -7.65 -7.60 -2.56
C PRO A 4 -6.79 -8.57 -3.38
N PHE A 5 -6.22 -8.07 -4.46
CA PHE A 5 -5.14 -8.79 -5.16
C PHE A 5 -3.93 -8.88 -4.23
N ARG A 6 -3.35 -10.07 -4.11
CA ARG A 6 -2.20 -10.34 -3.23
C ARG A 6 -1.16 -11.13 -4.01
N VAL A 7 0.10 -10.81 -3.75
CA VAL A 7 1.24 -11.64 -4.14
C VAL A 7 1.96 -11.99 -2.84
N GLU A 8 2.08 -13.28 -2.57
CA GLU A 8 2.69 -13.83 -1.37
C GLU A 8 4.02 -14.50 -1.74
N ASP A 9 4.87 -14.77 -0.74
CA ASP A 9 6.19 -15.38 -0.91
C ASP A 9 7.11 -14.66 -1.93
N MET A 10 6.90 -13.35 -2.10
CA MET A 10 7.73 -12.53 -2.98
C MET A 10 9.08 -12.23 -2.34
N SER A 11 10.16 -12.62 -3.01
CA SER A 11 11.50 -12.16 -2.64
C SER A 11 11.77 -10.79 -3.26
N PHE A 12 11.56 -9.72 -2.48
CA PHE A 12 11.91 -8.35 -2.86
C PHE A 12 13.06 -7.83 -1.99
N LYS A 13 14.15 -7.43 -2.63
CA LYS A 13 15.44 -7.11 -1.99
C LYS A 13 15.91 -5.72 -2.37
N GLN A 14 16.83 -5.18 -1.56
CA GLN A 14 17.50 -3.92 -1.83
C GLN A 14 18.11 -3.90 -3.25
N GLY A 15 17.92 -2.80 -3.96
CA GLY A 15 18.41 -2.61 -5.33
C GLY A 15 17.47 -3.14 -6.42
N GLN A 16 16.35 -3.78 -6.05
CA GLN A 16 15.33 -4.18 -7.02
C GLN A 16 14.27 -3.10 -7.22
N GLU A 17 13.67 -3.10 -8.40
CA GLU A 17 12.53 -2.25 -8.75
C GLU A 17 11.26 -3.11 -8.88
N MET A 18 10.13 -2.56 -8.43
CA MET A 18 8.82 -3.15 -8.62
C MET A 18 7.92 -2.15 -9.34
N THR A 19 7.40 -2.53 -10.51
CA THR A 19 6.44 -1.74 -11.28
C THR A 19 5.04 -2.34 -11.17
N LEU A 20 4.05 -1.50 -10.87
CA LEU A 20 2.65 -1.90 -10.73
C LEU A 20 1.79 -1.09 -11.71
N THR A 21 0.97 -1.79 -12.50
CA THR A 21 0.00 -1.17 -13.42
C THR A 21 -1.40 -1.62 -13.03
N GLY A 22 -2.32 -0.68 -12.91
CA GLY A 22 -3.70 -0.97 -12.57
C GLY A 22 -4.64 0.18 -12.90
N LYS A 23 -5.94 -0.13 -12.89
CA LYS A 23 -7.00 0.86 -13.08
C LYS A 23 -7.91 0.87 -11.87
N THR A 24 -8.22 2.05 -11.36
CA THR A 24 -9.18 2.21 -10.28
C THR A 24 -10.61 2.03 -10.79
N LYS A 25 -11.50 1.59 -9.90
CA LYS A 25 -12.93 1.54 -10.20
C LYS A 25 -13.46 2.97 -10.38
N SER A 26 -14.44 3.16 -11.26
CA SER A 26 -15.12 4.44 -11.41
C SER A 26 -15.69 4.90 -10.06
N GLY A 27 -15.47 6.17 -9.70
CA GLY A 27 -15.93 6.74 -8.43
C GLY A 27 -15.16 6.27 -7.17
N ALA A 28 -14.02 5.59 -7.31
CA ALA A 28 -13.21 5.22 -6.16
C ALA A 28 -12.74 6.47 -5.39
N SER A 29 -12.89 6.46 -4.07
CA SER A 29 -12.41 7.55 -3.19
C SER A 29 -10.91 7.42 -2.88
N SER A 30 -10.37 6.20 -2.91
CA SER A 30 -8.97 5.88 -2.67
C SER A 30 -8.62 4.47 -3.14
N PHE A 31 -7.32 4.16 -3.17
CA PHE A 31 -6.80 2.80 -3.22
C PHE A 31 -5.51 2.72 -2.39
N SER A 32 -5.08 1.50 -2.04
CA SER A 32 -3.81 1.31 -1.34
C SER A 32 -2.95 0.25 -2.00
N ILE A 33 -1.65 0.48 -2.02
CA ILE A 33 -0.61 -0.51 -2.31
C ILE A 33 0.16 -0.74 -1.02
N ASN A 34 0.19 -1.99 -0.56
CA ASN A 34 0.85 -2.37 0.68
C ASN A 34 2.02 -3.30 0.35
N VAL A 35 3.20 -2.97 0.86
CA VAL A 35 4.41 -3.79 0.76
C VAL A 35 4.88 -4.10 2.17
N GLY A 36 5.02 -5.38 2.49
CA GLY A 36 5.30 -5.83 3.85
C GLY A 36 5.42 -7.33 3.98
N HIS A 37 5.59 -7.78 5.22
CA HIS A 37 5.72 -9.20 5.55
C HIS A 37 4.37 -9.90 5.65
N ASP A 38 3.38 -9.23 6.25
CA ASP A 38 2.05 -9.79 6.49
C ASP A 38 1.01 -8.66 6.63
N SER A 39 -0.23 -8.99 6.99
CA SER A 39 -1.33 -8.01 7.13
C SER A 39 -1.15 -7.01 8.27
N ASP A 40 -0.30 -7.29 9.24
CA ASP A 40 -0.06 -6.46 10.42
C ASP A 40 1.27 -5.69 10.34
N ASN A 41 2.08 -5.96 9.31
CA ASN A 41 3.43 -5.43 9.16
C ASN A 41 3.71 -4.95 7.73
N TYR A 42 3.40 -3.68 7.45
CA TYR A 42 3.69 -3.00 6.19
C TYR A 42 4.89 -2.06 6.34
N ALA A 43 5.94 -2.31 5.56
CA ALA A 43 7.04 -1.36 5.41
C ALA A 43 6.58 -0.11 4.64
N LEU A 44 5.67 -0.27 3.68
CA LEU A 44 5.05 0.80 2.93
C LEU A 44 3.54 0.55 2.78
N HIS A 45 2.75 1.48 3.29
CA HIS A 45 1.34 1.65 2.97
C HIS A 45 1.20 2.92 2.14
N PHE A 46 1.10 2.78 0.82
CA PHE A 46 0.91 3.88 -0.12
C PHE A 46 -0.57 4.03 -0.43
N ASN A 47 -1.18 5.16 -0.04
CA ASN A 47 -2.63 5.37 -0.12
C ASN A 47 -2.98 6.73 -0.74
N PRO A 48 -3.08 6.80 -2.08
CA PRO A 48 -3.68 7.95 -2.75
C PRO A 48 -5.16 8.09 -2.38
N ARG A 49 -5.54 9.30 -1.94
CA ARG A 49 -6.91 9.65 -1.55
C ARG A 49 -7.46 10.69 -2.49
N PHE A 50 -8.13 10.25 -3.55
CA PHE A 50 -8.72 11.14 -4.56
C PHE A 50 -9.69 12.15 -3.94
N SER A 51 -10.48 11.71 -2.95
CA SER A 51 -11.43 12.59 -2.24
C SER A 51 -10.78 13.73 -1.45
N HIS A 52 -9.46 13.65 -1.18
CA HIS A 52 -8.75 14.65 -0.38
C HIS A 52 -7.58 15.31 -1.15
N GLY A 53 -7.34 14.94 -2.40
CA GLY A 53 -6.31 15.53 -3.25
C GLY A 53 -4.87 15.30 -2.80
N HIS A 54 -4.61 14.32 -1.93
CA HIS A 54 -3.26 14.03 -1.42
C HIS A 54 -2.98 12.52 -1.33
N ILE A 55 -1.70 12.19 -1.19
CA ILE A 55 -1.22 10.83 -0.97
C ILE A 55 -0.78 10.73 0.48
N VAL A 56 -1.26 9.69 1.17
CA VAL A 56 -0.76 9.33 2.50
C VAL A 56 0.18 8.16 2.35
N CYS A 57 1.38 8.24 2.94
CA CYS A 57 2.27 7.10 3.11
C CYS A 57 2.57 6.86 4.58
N ASN A 58 2.35 5.62 5.02
CA ASN A 58 2.60 5.17 6.38
C ASN A 58 3.38 3.85 6.38
N SER A 59 3.86 3.45 7.54
CA SER A 59 4.16 2.05 7.85
C SER A 59 3.12 1.49 8.82
N LEU A 60 3.02 0.17 8.88
CA LEU A 60 2.21 -0.57 9.83
C LEU A 60 3.14 -1.55 10.56
N SER A 61 3.15 -1.53 11.88
CA SER A 61 3.94 -2.47 12.69
C SER A 61 3.09 -3.00 13.84
N GLY A 62 2.94 -4.32 13.93
CA GLY A 62 2.07 -4.95 14.92
C GLY A 62 0.64 -4.40 14.89
N GLY A 63 0.11 -4.11 13.70
CA GLY A 63 -1.23 -3.54 13.51
C GLY A 63 -1.37 -2.05 13.84
N LYS A 64 -0.28 -1.34 14.13
CA LYS A 64 -0.29 0.11 14.44
C LYS A 64 0.32 0.93 13.31
N LEU A 65 -0.39 1.98 12.90
CA LEU A 65 0.07 2.89 11.85
C LEU A 65 1.09 3.89 12.40
N HIS A 66 2.14 4.12 11.62
CA HIS A 66 3.16 5.13 11.87
C HIS A 66 3.32 6.01 10.62
N LEU A 67 3.33 7.33 10.79
CA LEU A 67 3.58 8.26 9.70
C LEU A 67 5.02 8.11 9.21
N LEU A 68 5.21 7.94 7.89
CA LEU A 68 6.56 7.87 7.31
C LEU A 68 7.23 9.24 7.20
N TYR A 69 6.47 10.33 7.37
CA TYR A 69 6.96 11.70 7.35
C TYR A 69 6.30 12.50 8.48
N LYS A 70 7.08 13.32 9.19
CA LYS A 70 6.56 14.47 9.94
C LYS A 70 6.61 15.70 9.06
#